data_AF-W6RM58-F1
#
_entry.id   AF-W6RM58-F1
#
_cell.length_a   1.000
_cell.length_b   1.000
_cell.length_c   1.000
_cell.angle_alpha   90.00
_cell.angle_beta   90.00
_cell.angle_gamma   90.00
#
_symmetry.space_group_name_H-M   'P 1'
#
loop_
_entity.id
_entity.type
_entity.pdbx_description
1 polymer ?
#
loop_
_entity_poly.entity_id
_entity_poly.type
_entity_poly.pdbx_seq_one_letter_code
_entity_poly.pdbx_strand_id
1 'polypeptide(L)'
;MIPVEGVIEEFAVFSDGIERLVLDHLGHTAHHPFFNRMMAPLKASDAPSVDSALSHALKGYLESPSVCERTDDDKSLFLGLRV
;
A
#
# COMPACT_ATOMS: atom_id res chain seq x y z
N MET A 1 0.77 -12.96 17.14
CA MET A 1 1.78 -12.57 16.13
C MET A 1 2.09 -13.82 15.32
N ILE A 2 1.82 -13.81 14.02
CA ILE A 2 2.10 -14.95 13.15
C ILE A 2 3.56 -14.81 12.70
N PRO A 3 4.43 -15.80 12.92
CA PRO A 3 5.80 -15.74 12.43
C PRO A 3 5.78 -15.76 10.90
N VAL A 4 6.51 -14.82 10.29
CA VAL A 4 6.82 -14.87 8.87
C VAL A 4 8.18 -15.56 8.75
N GLU A 5 8.20 -16.75 8.17
CA GLU A 5 9.43 -17.47 7.91
C GLU A 5 10.03 -17.06 6.56
N GLY A 6 11.35 -16.97 6.49
CA GLY A 6 12.07 -16.61 5.26
C GLY A 6 12.32 -15.12 5.08
N VAL A 7 12.72 -14.75 3.86
CA VAL A 7 13.02 -13.38 3.48
C VAL A 7 11.78 -12.71 2.93
N ILE A 8 11.47 -11.52 3.42
CA ILE A 8 10.44 -10.64 2.85
C ILE A 8 11.09 -9.81 1.75
N GLU A 9 10.73 -10.08 0.50
CA GLU A 9 11.18 -9.33 -0.68
C GLU A 9 10.34 -8.07 -0.89
N GLU A 10 9.04 -8.15 -0.63
CA GLU A 10 8.11 -7.02 -0.74
C GLU A 10 7.06 -7.07 0.36
N PHE A 11 6.64 -5.91 0.84
CA PHE A 11 5.56 -5.81 1.80
C PHE A 11 4.72 -4.55 1.59
N ALA A 12 3.47 -4.62 2.02
CA ALA A 12 2.59 -3.49 2.16
C ALA A 12 1.96 -3.51 3.56
N VAL A 13 1.96 -2.37 4.24
CA VAL A 13 1.32 -2.17 5.54
C VAL A 13 0.36 -1.00 5.39
N PHE A 14 -0.85 -1.12 5.93
CA PHE A 14 -1.89 -0.11 5.81
C PHE A 14 -2.69 0.02 7.10
N SER A 15 -3.36 1.16 7.29
CA SER A 15 -4.36 1.34 8.35
C SER A 15 -5.73 0.80 7.93
N ASP A 16 -6.55 0.44 8.91
CA ASP A 16 -7.95 0.05 8.73
C ASP A 16 -8.78 1.10 7.96
N GLY A 17 -8.40 2.38 8.02
CA GLY A 17 -9.01 3.45 7.22
C GLY A 17 -9.03 3.23 5.70
N ILE A 18 -8.23 2.30 5.14
CA ILE A 18 -8.35 1.87 3.72
C ILE A 18 -8.75 0.40 3.54
N GLU A 19 -9.11 -0.33 4.60
CA GLU A 19 -9.38 -1.76 4.55
C GLU A 19 -10.40 -2.14 3.46
N ARG A 20 -11.51 -1.40 3.39
CA ARG A 20 -12.60 -1.61 2.41
C ARG A 20 -12.19 -1.40 0.95
N LEU A 21 -11.04 -0.78 0.71
CA LEU A 21 -10.49 -0.55 -0.62
C LEU A 21 -9.48 -1.61 -1.03
N VAL A 22 -8.79 -2.20 -0.04
CA VAL A 22 -7.58 -3.00 -0.28
C VAL A 22 -7.73 -4.47 0.10
N LEU A 23 -8.83 -4.85 0.75
CA LEU A 23 -9.15 -6.25 1.04
C LEU A 23 -10.29 -6.78 0.17
N ASP A 24 -10.16 -8.04 -0.24
CA ASP A 24 -11.27 -8.85 -0.71
C ASP A 24 -11.91 -9.55 0.51
N HIS A 25 -13.03 -9.01 0.96
CA HIS A 25 -13.74 -9.54 2.13
C HIS A 25 -14.42 -10.89 1.87
N LEU A 26 -14.72 -11.25 0.61
CA LEU A 26 -15.29 -12.56 0.28
C LEU A 26 -14.19 -13.61 0.23
N GLY A 27 -13.05 -13.27 -0.38
CA GLY A 27 -11.88 -14.13 -0.48
C GLY A 27 -11.08 -14.25 0.81
N HIS A 28 -11.29 -13.34 1.78
CA HIS A 28 -10.43 -13.18 2.96
C HIS A 28 -8.95 -12.98 2.59
N THR A 29 -8.71 -12.21 1.53
CA THR A 29 -7.38 -11.97 0.96
C THR A 29 -7.11 -10.49 0.75
N ALA A 30 -5.83 -10.16 0.59
CA ALA A 30 -5.44 -8.86 0.05
C ALA A 30 -5.94 -8.74 -1.41
N HIS A 31 -6.45 -7.57 -1.77
CA HIS A 31 -6.83 -7.27 -3.15
C HIS A 31 -5.56 -7.04 -3.99
N HIS A 32 -4.97 -8.14 -4.49
CA HIS A 32 -3.70 -8.13 -5.23
C HIS A 32 -3.60 -7.08 -6.35
N PRO A 33 -4.65 -6.81 -7.17
CA PRO A 33 -4.57 -5.78 -8.21
C PRO A 33 -4.22 -4.38 -7.68
N PHE A 34 -4.72 -4.03 -6.49
CA PHE A 34 -4.37 -2.76 -5.84
C PHE A 34 -2.88 -2.72 -5.48
N PHE A 35 -2.40 -3.72 -4.74
CA PHE A 35 -1.01 -3.74 -4.27
C PHE A 35 -0.01 -3.85 -5.40
N ASN A 36 -0.29 -4.64 -6.44
CA ASN A 36 0.56 -4.73 -7.63
C ASN A 36 0.71 -3.37 -8.32
N ARG A 37 -0.40 -2.62 -8.44
CA ARG A 37 -0.38 -1.26 -9.01
C ARG A 37 0.40 -0.29 -8.14
N MET A 38 0.26 -0.35 -6.83
CA MET A 38 0.97 0.55 -5.90
C MET A 38 2.46 0.22 -5.80
N MET A 39 2.83 -1.05 -5.93
CA MET A 39 4.22 -1.52 -5.87
C MET A 39 5.01 -1.22 -7.15
N ALA A 40 4.35 -1.15 -8.31
CA ALA A 40 4.99 -0.89 -9.60
C ALA A 40 5.90 0.35 -9.62
N PRO A 41 5.48 1.54 -9.15
CA PRO A 41 6.38 2.70 -9.10
C PRO A 41 7.52 2.55 -8.09
N LEU A 42 7.33 1.82 -6.98
CA LEU A 42 8.43 1.54 -6.05
C LEU A 42 9.50 0.65 -6.68
N LYS A 43 9.09 -0.38 -7.44
CA LYS A 43 9.98 -1.28 -8.19
C LYS A 43 10.76 -0.56 -9.30
N ALA A 44 10.23 0.55 -9.80
CA ALA A 44 10.85 1.38 -10.84
C ALA A 44 11.62 2.59 -10.26
N SER A 45 11.65 2.77 -8.95
CA SER A 45 12.33 3.89 -8.31
C SER A 45 13.83 3.62 -8.21
N ASP A 46 14.64 4.61 -8.60
CA ASP A 46 16.10 4.60 -8.40
C ASP A 46 16.50 5.25 -7.06
N ALA A 47 15.54 5.55 -6.18
CA ALA A 47 15.82 6.15 -4.90
C ALA A 47 16.60 5.15 -4.01
N PRO A 48 17.73 5.55 -3.39
CA PRO A 48 18.53 4.65 -2.55
C PRO A 48 17.84 4.30 -1.21
N SER A 49 16.73 4.97 -0.89
CA SER A 49 15.93 4.73 0.31
C SER A 49 14.50 5.23 0.07
N VAL A 50 13.90 5.97 1.01
CA VAL A 50 12.54 6.49 0.87
C VAL A 50 12.45 7.43 -0.34
N ASP A 51 11.63 7.05 -1.31
CA ASP A 51 11.27 7.90 -2.45
C ASP A 51 10.23 8.94 -1.99
N SER A 52 10.69 10.17 -1.82
CA SER A 52 9.84 11.29 -1.36
C SER A 52 8.81 11.71 -2.41
N ALA A 53 9.12 11.62 -3.70
CA ALA A 53 8.20 11.96 -4.77
C ALA A 53 7.06 10.94 -4.84
N LEU A 54 7.40 9.65 -4.77
CA LEU A 54 6.42 8.58 -4.67
C LEU A 54 5.57 8.72 -3.39
N SER A 55 6.19 9.03 -2.26
CA SER A 55 5.46 9.25 -1.00
C SER A 55 4.41 10.36 -1.13
N HIS A 56 4.75 11.48 -1.77
CA HIS A 56 3.80 12.56 -2.04
C HIS A 56 2.70 12.15 -3.01
N ALA A 57 3.03 11.40 -4.06
CA ALA A 57 2.05 10.90 -5.02
C ALA A 57 1.05 9.92 -4.37
N LEU A 58 1.54 9.01 -3.53
CA LEU A 58 0.70 8.09 -2.75
C LEU A 58 -0.20 8.85 -1.77
N LYS A 59 0.33 9.85 -1.07
CA LYS A 59 -0.47 10.74 -0.22
C LYS A 59 -1.58 11.41 -1.01
N GLY A 60 -1.27 12.03 -2.14
CA GLY A 60 -2.27 12.69 -3.00
C GLY A 60 -3.34 11.73 -3.53
N TYR A 61 -2.97 10.48 -3.81
CA TYR A 61 -3.94 9.43 -4.15
C TYR A 61 -4.87 9.11 -2.97
N LEU A 62 -4.33 8.92 -1.76
CA LEU A 62 -5.11 8.63 -0.56
C LEU A 62 -6.05 9.79 -0.15
N GLU A 63 -5.67 11.02 -0.49
CA GLU A 63 -6.48 12.23 -0.27
C GLU A 63 -7.49 12.49 -1.41
N SER A 64 -7.46 11.71 -2.49
CA SER A 64 -8.33 11.93 -3.66
C SER A 64 -9.81 11.68 -3.32
N PRO A 65 -10.76 12.35 -4.01
CA PRO A 65 -12.20 12.10 -3.83
C PRO A 65 -12.57 10.62 -3.98
N SER A 66 -11.94 9.93 -4.94
CA SER A 66 -12.19 8.51 -5.20
C SER A 66 -11.89 7.59 -4.01
N VAL A 67 -11.00 8.00 -3.11
CA VAL A 67 -10.66 7.30 -1.87
C VAL A 67 -11.50 7.85 -0.72
N CYS A 68 -11.49 9.17 -0.52
CA CYS A 68 -12.16 9.84 0.59
C CYS A 68 -13.69 9.66 0.61
N GLU A 69 -14.36 9.52 -0.54
CA GLU A 69 -15.81 9.25 -0.57
C GLU A 69 -16.17 7.85 -0.06
N ARG A 70 -15.19 6.95 0.04
CA ARG A 70 -15.35 5.54 0.44
C ARG A 70 -14.77 5.23 1.82
N THR A 71 -14.11 6.21 2.45
CA THR A 71 -13.38 6.08 3.71
C THR A 71 -13.61 7.31 4.56
N ASP A 72 -13.96 7.16 5.83
CA ASP A 72 -14.18 8.26 6.77
C ASP A 72 -13.08 8.37 7.85
N ASP A 73 -12.19 7.38 7.93
CA ASP A 73 -11.09 7.33 8.91
C ASP A 73 -9.73 7.76 8.33
N ASP A 74 -8.74 7.90 9.22
CA ASP A 74 -7.35 8.23 8.89
C ASP A 74 -6.66 7.12 8.07
N LYS A 75 -6.00 7.53 6.98
CA LYS A 75 -5.44 6.62 5.97
C LYS A 75 -3.93 6.61 5.98
N SER A 76 -3.34 5.43 6.05
CA SER A 76 -1.90 5.22 5.93
C SER A 76 -1.60 4.04 5.01
N LEU A 77 -0.55 4.18 4.20
CA LEU A 77 0.00 3.13 3.35
C LEU A 77 1.53 3.22 3.34
N PHE A 78 2.17 2.10 3.68
CA PHE A 78 3.62 1.91 3.59
C PHE A 78 3.91 0.76 2.64
N LEU A 79 4.86 0.98 1.74
CA LEU A 79 5.34 -0.03 0.80
C LEU A 79 6.83 -0.22 1.02
N GLY A 80 7.28 -1.47 0.97
CA GLY A 80 8.68 -1.80 1.08
C GLY A 80 9.07 -2.85 0.05
N LEU A 81 10.27 -2.68 -0.48
CA LEU A 81 10.92 -3.60 -1.40
C LEU A 81 12.36 -3.81 -0.88
N ARG A 82 12.81 -5.06 -0.88
CA ARG A 82 14.20 -5.41 -0.65
C ARG A 82 14.97 -5.24 -1.96
N VAL A 83 16.08 -4.50 -1.90
CA VAL A 83 17.01 -4.26 -3.02
C VAL A 83 18.37 -4.87 -2.75
#